data_AF-A0A957SYY9-F1
#
_entry.id   AF-A0A957SYY9-F1
#
_cell.length_a   1.000
_cell.length_b   1.000
_cell.length_c   1.000
_cell.angle_alpha   90.00
_cell.angle_beta   90.00
_cell.angle_gamma   90.00
#
_symmetry.space_group_name_H-M   'P 1'
#
loop_
_entity.id
_entity.type
_entity.pdbx_description
1 polymer ?
#
loop_
_entity_poly.entity_id
_entity_poly.type
_entity_poly.pdbx_seq_one_letter_code
_entity_poly.pdbx_strand_id
1 'polypeptide(L)'
;MKKVSALILFLSIGILSTAVTFAQSGGQTIPPAEDAPVALITLNLEAGFPLDPMILSVNGGGEVDASTLDEGCAGYINQDPVVTLNWSGQADFVEVFFYSDHDPTLVIQMPDGGYACNDDANDLLLDPSIQANNPPTGQYKIWVGSYAPEQLIPGFLVLTTKPDVNIGTLDIGGLVKREPIAEDELEQHEANTAQSPTKAVIEPMEEPVEIAAAEPITANLSVSGTVAAFGISVPDQLCNGFLEGEPDFAFDWENKADFLRVIFEGDDDATLFVEAPD
;
A
#
# COMPACT_ATOMS: atom_id res chain seq x y z
N MET A 1 92.00 -12.57 45.21
CA MET A 1 90.86 -12.85 44.31
C MET A 1 89.97 -11.61 44.31
N LYS A 2 89.81 -10.98 43.14
CA LYS A 2 89.14 -9.68 42.95
C LYS A 2 87.62 -9.83 43.02
N LYS A 3 86.93 -8.96 43.76
CA LYS A 3 85.58 -8.50 43.40
C LYS A 3 85.50 -6.98 43.58
N VAL A 4 85.23 -6.34 42.46
CA VAL A 4 85.11 -4.91 42.22
C VAL A 4 83.72 -4.47 42.68
N SER A 5 83.64 -3.36 43.43
CA SER A 5 82.38 -2.67 43.73
C SER A 5 82.45 -1.30 43.06
N ALA A 6 81.60 -1.08 42.06
CA ALA A 6 81.49 0.20 41.35
C ALA A 6 80.05 0.72 41.50
N LEU A 7 79.97 1.87 42.17
CA LEU A 7 78.80 2.65 42.47
C LEU A 7 78.40 3.46 41.23
N ILE A 8 77.16 3.30 40.74
CA ILE A 8 76.61 4.13 39.65
C ILE A 8 75.44 4.93 40.19
N LEU A 9 75.62 6.26 40.17
CA LEU A 9 74.68 7.31 40.55
C LEU A 9 73.77 7.61 39.34
N PHE A 10 72.45 7.42 39.45
CA PHE A 10 71.49 7.83 38.42
C PHE A 10 70.81 9.15 38.79
N LEU A 11 70.99 10.13 37.91
CA LEU A 11 70.43 11.47 37.92
C LEU A 11 69.02 11.44 37.30
N SER A 12 67.98 11.75 38.07
CA SER A 12 66.58 11.80 37.60
C SER A 12 66.21 13.19 37.10
N ILE A 13 65.97 13.31 35.79
CA ILE A 13 65.39 14.49 35.13
C ILE A 13 63.86 14.38 35.20
N GLY A 14 63.22 15.34 35.88
CA GLY A 14 61.75 15.46 35.93
C GLY A 14 61.20 16.19 34.70
N ILE A 15 60.31 15.54 33.95
CA ILE A 15 59.57 16.14 32.85
C ILE A 15 58.20 16.60 33.38
N LEU A 16 57.96 17.91 33.34
CA LEU A 16 56.70 18.53 33.71
C LEU A 16 55.75 18.48 32.49
N SER A 17 54.74 17.61 32.50
CA SER A 17 53.70 17.55 31.47
C SER A 17 52.48 18.36 31.89
N THR A 18 52.14 19.40 31.12
CA THR A 18 50.88 20.14 31.23
C THR A 18 49.78 19.35 30.52
N ALA A 19 48.80 18.84 31.27
CA ALA A 19 47.61 18.23 30.73
C ALA A 19 46.63 19.31 30.24
N VAL A 20 46.25 19.25 28.97
CA VAL A 20 45.15 20.04 28.38
C VAL A 20 43.86 19.27 28.63
N THR A 21 42.93 19.84 29.39
CA THR A 21 41.61 19.25 29.64
C THR A 21 40.68 19.55 28.46
N PHE A 22 40.24 18.52 27.74
CA PHE A 22 39.14 18.63 26.79
C PHE A 22 37.82 18.33 27.52
N ALA A 23 36.89 19.27 27.49
CA ALA A 23 35.52 19.05 27.95
C ALA A 23 34.76 18.20 26.91
N GLN A 24 34.43 16.95 27.24
CA GLN A 24 33.48 16.16 26.46
C GLN A 24 32.06 16.62 26.78
N SER A 25 31.31 17.08 25.77
CA SER A 25 29.87 17.25 25.85
C SER A 25 29.24 15.87 26.02
N GLY A 26 28.59 15.64 27.16
CA GLY A 26 27.84 14.42 27.45
C GLY A 26 26.66 14.28 26.50
N GLY A 27 26.83 13.52 25.41
CA GLY A 27 25.71 12.94 24.70
C GLY A 27 25.09 11.88 25.61
N GLN A 28 23.82 12.03 25.95
CA GLN A 28 23.08 10.98 26.63
C GLN A 28 22.98 9.79 25.69
N THR A 29 23.73 8.74 25.97
CA THR A 29 23.51 7.41 25.41
C THR A 29 22.24 6.86 26.07
N ILE A 30 21.14 6.84 25.33
CA ILE A 30 19.96 6.07 25.70
C ILE A 30 20.41 4.59 25.71
N PRO A 31 20.36 3.88 26.84
CA PRO A 31 20.71 2.45 26.85
C PRO A 31 19.71 1.69 25.95
N PRO A 32 20.14 0.64 25.25
CA PRO A 32 19.21 -0.22 24.52
C PRO A 32 18.19 -0.79 25.52
N ALA A 33 16.91 -0.76 25.16
CA ALA A 33 15.89 -1.45 25.93
C ALA A 33 16.13 -2.96 25.84
N GLU A 34 16.73 -3.57 26.86
CA GLU A 34 16.79 -5.02 27.00
C GLU A 34 15.39 -5.54 27.40
N ASP A 35 14.89 -6.53 26.64
CA ASP A 35 13.68 -7.34 26.87
C ASP A 35 12.29 -6.71 26.64
N ALA A 36 12.14 -5.81 25.67
CA ALA A 36 10.81 -5.65 25.05
C ALA A 36 10.60 -6.76 24.01
N PRO A 37 9.48 -7.51 24.03
CA PRO A 37 9.14 -8.42 22.95
C PRO A 37 9.17 -7.65 21.63
N VAL A 38 9.94 -8.16 20.66
CA VAL A 38 10.21 -7.45 19.41
C VAL A 38 8.98 -7.61 18.55
N ALA A 39 8.16 -6.56 18.48
CA ALA A 39 7.08 -6.55 17.52
C ALA A 39 7.63 -6.69 16.10
N LEU A 40 6.86 -7.32 15.21
CA LEU A 40 7.23 -7.40 13.79
C LEU A 40 7.49 -6.00 13.22
N ILE A 41 6.71 -5.00 13.65
CA ILE A 41 6.86 -3.60 13.28
C ILE A 41 6.80 -2.71 14.53
N THR A 42 7.71 -1.74 14.64
CA THR A 42 7.63 -0.66 15.64
C THR A 42 7.39 0.68 14.96
N LEU A 43 6.35 1.40 15.39
CA LEU A 43 5.95 2.70 14.86
C LEU A 43 6.09 3.78 15.92
N ASN A 44 6.53 4.96 15.51
CA ASN A 44 6.57 6.16 16.34
C ASN A 44 5.71 7.21 15.66
N LEU A 45 4.58 7.56 16.26
CA LEU A 45 3.56 8.40 15.62
C LEU A 45 3.25 9.61 16.51
N GLU A 46 3.28 10.80 15.90
CA GLU A 46 2.98 12.10 16.54
C GLU A 46 1.60 12.64 16.10
N ALA A 47 1.09 13.66 16.80
CA ALA A 47 -0.18 14.30 16.47
C ALA A 47 -0.14 14.93 15.06
N GLY A 48 -1.27 14.87 14.33
CA GLY A 48 -1.39 15.49 13.00
C GLY A 48 -0.82 14.68 11.84
N PHE A 49 -0.44 13.41 12.08
CA PHE A 49 -0.13 12.35 11.12
C PHE A 49 0.00 12.75 9.64
N PRO A 50 1.20 12.66 9.04
CA PRO A 50 1.35 12.82 7.59
C PRO A 50 0.73 11.67 6.77
N LEU A 51 0.34 10.56 7.39
CA LEU A 51 -0.12 9.34 6.74
C LEU A 51 -1.41 8.80 7.39
N ASP A 52 -2.44 9.64 7.59
CA ASP A 52 -3.77 9.19 8.06
C ASP A 52 -4.74 8.96 6.87
N PRO A 53 -5.26 7.73 6.64
CA PRO A 53 -5.05 6.52 7.43
C PRO A 53 -3.69 5.87 7.15
N MET A 54 -3.14 5.26 8.20
CA MET A 54 -1.92 4.48 8.13
C MET A 54 -2.28 3.03 7.85
N ILE A 55 -1.73 2.48 6.77
CA ILE A 55 -2.02 1.12 6.32
C ILE A 55 -0.73 0.30 6.38
N LEU A 56 -0.77 -0.82 7.10
CA LEU A 56 0.35 -1.75 7.24
C LEU A 56 -0.06 -3.13 6.71
N SER A 57 0.74 -3.70 5.82
CA SER A 57 0.61 -5.12 5.48
C SER A 57 1.31 -5.97 6.53
N VAL A 58 0.55 -6.82 7.23
CA VAL A 58 1.05 -7.69 8.29
C VAL A 58 0.41 -9.08 8.20
N ASN A 59 1.02 -10.05 8.87
CA ASN A 59 0.45 -11.39 9.07
C ASN A 59 0.05 -11.55 10.53
N GLY A 60 -1.21 -11.86 10.76
CA GLY A 60 -1.76 -12.25 12.06
C GLY A 60 -1.85 -13.77 12.25
N GLY A 61 -2.52 -14.14 13.33
CA GLY A 61 -2.63 -15.51 13.83
C GLY A 61 -1.59 -15.84 14.88
N GLY A 62 -1.46 -17.13 15.20
CA GLY A 62 -0.41 -17.67 16.08
C GLY A 62 -0.87 -18.81 16.96
N GLU A 63 -0.04 -19.19 17.92
CA GLU A 63 -0.18 -20.36 18.77
C GLU A 63 -0.80 -20.08 20.14
N VAL A 64 -0.87 -18.81 20.55
CA VAL A 64 -1.28 -18.41 21.90
C VAL A 64 -2.76 -18.07 21.91
N ASP A 65 -3.52 -18.70 22.81
CA ASP A 65 -4.91 -18.34 23.05
C ASP A 65 -5.00 -16.91 23.62
N ALA A 66 -5.68 -16.01 22.90
CA ALA A 66 -5.80 -14.60 23.26
C ALA A 66 -6.50 -14.41 24.62
N SER A 67 -7.31 -15.37 25.06
CA SER A 67 -7.99 -15.33 26.35
C SER A 67 -7.01 -15.36 27.54
N THR A 68 -5.74 -15.67 27.28
CA THR A 68 -4.66 -15.63 28.28
C THR A 68 -4.17 -14.21 28.57
N LEU A 69 -4.43 -13.25 27.67
CA LEU A 69 -4.17 -11.82 27.90
C LEU A 69 -5.30 -11.16 28.69
N ASP A 70 -6.54 -11.40 28.27
CA ASP A 70 -7.75 -10.98 28.96
C ASP A 70 -8.92 -11.93 28.59
N GLU A 71 -9.81 -12.23 29.53
CA GLU A 71 -10.89 -13.22 29.36
C GLU A 71 -11.84 -12.87 28.19
N GLY A 72 -11.95 -11.58 27.83
CA GLY A 72 -12.81 -11.12 26.74
C GLY A 72 -12.20 -11.25 25.34
N CYS A 73 -10.96 -11.69 25.21
CA CYS A 73 -10.26 -11.74 23.93
C CYS A 73 -10.36 -13.13 23.29
N ALA A 74 -10.87 -13.17 22.06
CA ALA A 74 -11.06 -14.39 21.29
C ALA A 74 -9.93 -14.62 20.27
N GLY A 75 -9.79 -15.87 19.85
CA GLY A 75 -8.86 -16.30 18.81
C GLY A 75 -7.45 -16.60 19.30
N TYR A 76 -6.56 -16.83 18.34
CA TYR A 76 -5.18 -17.22 18.54
C TYR A 76 -4.23 -16.19 17.94
N ILE A 77 -3.28 -15.75 18.74
CA ILE A 77 -2.32 -14.69 18.45
C ILE A 77 -0.88 -15.22 18.58
N ASN A 78 0.07 -14.50 17.98
CA ASN A 78 1.49 -14.74 18.20
C ASN A 78 1.85 -14.37 19.65
N GLN A 79 2.90 -15.02 20.19
CA GLN A 79 3.44 -14.65 21.50
C GLN A 79 3.82 -13.17 21.58
N ASP A 80 4.43 -12.63 20.51
CA ASP A 80 4.81 -11.22 20.41
C ASP A 80 3.80 -10.43 19.56
N PRO A 81 3.56 -9.14 19.87
CA PRO A 81 2.64 -8.31 19.09
C PRO A 81 3.12 -8.14 17.65
N VAL A 82 2.20 -8.04 16.69
CA VAL A 82 2.55 -7.74 15.30
C VAL A 82 2.98 -6.28 15.12
N VAL A 83 2.43 -5.38 15.93
CA VAL A 83 2.79 -3.95 15.92
C VAL A 83 2.95 -3.42 17.33
N THR A 84 4.06 -2.73 17.59
CA THR A 84 4.20 -1.84 18.74
C THR A 84 4.11 -0.40 18.26
N LEU A 85 3.18 0.37 18.83
CA LEU A 85 2.96 1.77 18.51
C LEU A 85 3.36 2.64 19.70
N ASN A 86 4.38 3.48 19.52
CA ASN A 86 4.69 4.56 20.46
C ASN A 86 3.94 5.83 20.03
N TRP A 87 2.84 6.13 20.72
CA TRP A 87 1.95 7.25 20.45
C TRP A 87 2.31 8.44 21.35
N SER A 88 2.73 9.55 20.74
CA SER A 88 2.98 10.83 21.44
C SER A 88 2.00 11.93 21.05
N GLY A 89 1.04 11.61 20.17
CA GLY A 89 0.09 12.57 19.62
C GLY A 89 -1.13 12.88 20.48
N GLN A 90 -1.91 13.86 20.03
CA GLN A 90 -3.25 14.18 20.52
C GLN A 90 -4.23 14.00 19.35
N ALA A 91 -5.31 13.27 19.60
CA ALA A 91 -6.41 13.07 18.67
C ALA A 91 -7.70 12.96 19.47
N ASP A 92 -8.82 13.44 18.94
CA ASP A 92 -10.12 13.29 19.59
C ASP A 92 -10.64 11.84 19.45
N PHE A 93 -10.20 11.16 18.38
CA PHE A 93 -10.65 9.83 17.98
C PHE A 93 -9.50 9.07 17.28
N VAL A 94 -9.40 7.77 17.55
CA VAL A 94 -8.62 6.81 16.78
C VAL A 94 -9.45 5.55 16.56
N GLU A 95 -9.39 5.02 15.34
CA GLU A 95 -9.87 3.68 15.02
C GLU A 95 -8.71 2.82 14.53
N VAL A 96 -8.68 1.57 14.99
CA VAL A 96 -7.79 0.53 14.53
C VAL A 96 -8.63 -0.65 14.08
N PHE A 97 -8.46 -1.08 12.83
CA PHE A 97 -9.19 -2.22 12.29
C PHE A 97 -8.29 -3.07 11.39
N PHE A 98 -8.68 -4.32 11.16
CA PHE A 98 -7.95 -5.25 10.31
C PHE A 98 -8.81 -5.73 9.15
N TYR A 99 -8.23 -5.74 7.94
CA TYR A 99 -8.92 -6.14 6.72
C TYR A 99 -8.23 -7.36 6.11
N SER A 100 -8.96 -8.46 5.91
CA SER A 100 -8.44 -9.73 5.39
C SER A 100 -9.49 -10.45 4.53
N ASP A 101 -9.07 -11.46 3.77
CA ASP A 101 -9.95 -12.43 3.11
C ASP A 101 -10.33 -13.63 4.01
N HIS A 102 -9.91 -13.57 5.28
CA HIS A 102 -10.20 -14.54 6.33
C HIS A 102 -11.08 -13.94 7.44
N ASP A 103 -11.10 -14.59 8.61
CA ASP A 103 -11.85 -14.22 9.82
C ASP A 103 -10.85 -13.88 10.94
N PRO A 104 -10.47 -12.59 11.08
CA PRO A 104 -9.43 -12.16 12.00
C PRO A 104 -9.98 -11.63 13.33
N THR A 105 -9.20 -11.76 14.39
CA THR A 105 -9.46 -11.04 15.66
C THR A 105 -8.45 -9.92 15.88
N LEU A 106 -8.77 -8.93 16.70
CA LEU A 106 -7.87 -7.83 17.05
C LEU A 106 -7.77 -7.67 18.56
N VAL A 107 -6.54 -7.56 19.06
CA VAL A 107 -6.24 -7.30 20.48
C VAL A 107 -5.28 -6.12 20.57
N ILE A 108 -5.61 -5.15 21.41
CA ILE A 108 -4.75 -3.99 21.69
C ILE A 108 -4.52 -3.87 23.18
N GLN A 109 -3.26 -3.94 23.60
CA GLN A 109 -2.84 -3.50 24.93
C GLN A 109 -2.65 -1.98 24.92
N MET A 110 -3.35 -1.30 25.81
CA MET A 110 -3.31 0.15 26.03
C MET A 110 -2.09 0.54 26.88
N PRO A 111 -1.70 1.84 26.91
CA PRO A 111 -0.55 2.31 27.69
C PRO A 111 -0.63 2.07 29.20
N ASP A 112 -1.83 1.94 29.75
CA ASP A 112 -2.06 1.62 31.16
C ASP A 112 -2.00 0.12 31.47
N GLY A 113 -1.79 -0.71 30.44
CA GLY A 113 -1.72 -2.17 30.53
C GLY A 113 -3.05 -2.90 30.33
N GLY A 114 -4.17 -2.16 30.22
CA GLY A 114 -5.48 -2.75 29.90
C GLY A 114 -5.56 -3.27 28.46
N TYR A 115 -6.55 -4.10 28.18
CA TYR A 115 -6.76 -4.70 26.85
C TYR A 115 -8.11 -4.28 26.26
N ALA A 116 -8.11 -4.05 24.95
CA ALA A 116 -9.30 -3.93 24.13
C ALA A 116 -9.27 -5.01 23.06
N CYS A 117 -10.39 -5.72 22.87
CA CYS A 117 -10.48 -6.86 21.98
C CYS A 117 -11.75 -6.80 21.14
N ASN A 118 -11.64 -7.18 19.87
CA ASN A 118 -12.78 -7.29 18.96
C ASN A 118 -12.55 -8.42 17.95
N ASP A 119 -13.63 -9.06 17.53
CA ASP A 119 -13.68 -10.16 16.56
C ASP A 119 -14.53 -9.69 15.39
N ASP A 120 -15.82 -9.45 15.65
CA ASP A 120 -16.73 -8.78 14.73
C ASP A 120 -17.02 -7.35 15.17
N ALA A 121 -16.90 -6.38 14.26
CA ALA A 121 -17.36 -5.03 14.50
C ALA A 121 -18.88 -4.97 14.74
N ASN A 122 -19.66 -5.85 14.09
CA ASN A 122 -21.08 -6.11 14.36
C ASN A 122 -21.58 -7.36 13.61
N ASP A 123 -22.83 -7.78 13.86
CA ASP A 123 -23.47 -8.96 13.24
C ASP A 123 -23.46 -8.98 11.68
N LEU A 124 -23.23 -7.85 11.02
CA LEU A 124 -23.20 -7.73 9.55
C LEU A 124 -21.78 -7.50 9.00
N LEU A 125 -20.80 -7.29 9.87
CA LEU A 125 -19.44 -6.90 9.53
C LEU A 125 -18.48 -7.69 10.42
N LEU A 126 -18.05 -8.83 9.88
CA LEU A 126 -17.32 -9.88 10.58
C LEU A 126 -15.80 -9.64 10.58
N ASP A 127 -15.43 -8.37 10.69
CA ASP A 127 -14.05 -7.96 10.75
C ASP A 127 -13.85 -7.07 11.98
N PRO A 128 -12.67 -7.10 12.61
CA PRO A 128 -12.49 -6.49 13.90
C PRO A 128 -12.15 -4.99 13.77
N SER A 129 -12.78 -4.17 14.60
CA SER A 129 -12.51 -2.75 14.78
C SER A 129 -12.52 -2.34 16.25
N ILE A 130 -11.53 -1.55 16.66
CA ILE A 130 -11.41 -0.96 17.99
C ILE A 130 -11.31 0.54 17.86
N GLN A 131 -12.21 1.24 18.55
CA GLN A 131 -12.27 2.70 18.59
C GLN A 131 -11.90 3.21 19.98
N ALA A 132 -11.13 4.31 20.01
CA ALA A 132 -10.76 5.00 21.23
C ALA A 132 -10.99 6.51 21.09
N ASN A 133 -11.72 7.08 22.04
CA ASN A 133 -11.87 8.53 22.15
C ASN A 133 -10.74 9.08 23.02
N ASN A 134 -10.12 10.17 22.59
CA ASN A 134 -9.00 10.82 23.30
C ASN A 134 -7.92 9.83 23.78
N PRO A 135 -7.32 9.03 22.87
CA PRO A 135 -6.40 7.97 23.26
C PRO A 135 -5.19 8.52 24.05
N PRO A 136 -4.85 7.94 25.21
CA PRO A 136 -3.72 8.39 26.02
C PRO A 136 -2.40 8.21 25.28
N THR A 137 -1.46 9.13 25.47
CA THR A 137 -0.09 8.97 24.99
C THR A 137 0.59 7.79 25.67
N GLY A 138 1.39 7.03 24.92
CA GLY A 138 2.19 5.94 25.45
C GLY A 138 2.37 4.81 24.44
N GLN A 139 2.76 3.65 24.94
CA GLN A 139 2.99 2.48 24.11
C GLN A 139 1.71 1.63 24.02
N TYR A 140 1.32 1.32 22.80
CA TYR A 140 0.28 0.36 22.47
C TYR A 140 0.93 -0.88 21.86
N LYS A 141 0.40 -2.07 22.16
CA LYS A 141 0.80 -3.31 21.51
C LYS A 141 -0.41 -3.91 20.83
N ILE A 142 -0.25 -4.31 19.58
CA ILE A 142 -1.36 -4.76 18.73
C ILE A 142 -1.04 -6.17 18.25
N TRP A 143 -1.98 -7.08 18.49
CA TRP A 143 -1.99 -8.43 17.94
C TRP A 143 -3.17 -8.55 16.97
N VAL A 144 -2.93 -9.22 15.86
CA VAL A 144 -3.97 -9.69 14.96
C VAL A 144 -4.05 -11.19 15.14
N GLY A 145 -5.22 -11.68 15.53
CA GLY A 145 -5.47 -13.08 15.81
C GLY A 145 -6.20 -13.79 14.67
N SER A 146 -6.38 -15.08 14.86
CA SER A 146 -7.03 -16.01 13.95
C SER A 146 -8.02 -16.88 14.71
N TYR A 147 -9.06 -17.39 14.05
CA TYR A 147 -10.01 -18.27 14.71
C TYR A 147 -9.39 -19.63 15.12
N ALA A 148 -8.47 -20.17 14.32
CA ALA A 148 -7.81 -21.46 14.57
C ALA A 148 -6.33 -21.29 14.95
N PRO A 149 -5.78 -22.15 15.83
CA PRO A 149 -4.37 -22.06 16.22
C PRO A 149 -3.45 -22.29 15.02
N GLU A 150 -2.34 -21.56 14.98
CA GLU A 150 -1.30 -21.58 13.95
C GLU A 150 -1.81 -21.24 12.52
N GLN A 151 -3.01 -20.69 12.40
CA GLN A 151 -3.54 -20.20 11.12
C GLN A 151 -2.91 -18.84 10.80
N LEU A 152 -2.27 -18.72 9.65
CA LEU A 152 -1.74 -17.44 9.16
C LEU A 152 -2.87 -16.60 8.54
N ILE A 153 -2.98 -15.34 8.96
CA ILE A 153 -3.98 -14.38 8.47
C ILE A 153 -3.26 -13.18 7.84
N PRO A 154 -2.94 -13.21 6.54
CA PRO A 154 -2.43 -12.03 5.84
C PRO A 154 -3.52 -10.95 5.73
N GLY A 155 -3.12 -9.68 5.83
CA GLY A 155 -4.06 -8.59 5.63
C GLY A 155 -3.46 -7.21 5.88
N PHE A 156 -4.36 -6.23 6.03
CA PHE A 156 -4.00 -4.84 6.26
C PHE A 156 -4.49 -4.38 7.62
N LEU A 157 -3.55 -3.99 8.48
CA LEU A 157 -3.86 -3.26 9.71
C LEU A 157 -3.94 -1.76 9.38
N VAL A 158 -5.07 -1.17 9.72
CA VAL A 158 -5.37 0.24 9.42
C VAL A 158 -5.55 1.01 10.71
N LEU A 159 -4.85 2.13 10.84
CA LEU A 159 -4.97 3.08 11.94
C LEU A 159 -5.38 4.43 11.38
N THR A 160 -6.42 5.05 11.93
CA THR A 160 -6.93 6.32 11.42
C THR A 160 -7.48 7.23 12.51
N THR A 161 -7.35 8.54 12.33
CA THR A 161 -8.02 9.55 13.17
C THR A 161 -9.26 10.16 12.49
N LYS A 162 -9.63 9.66 11.30
CA LYS A 162 -10.76 10.12 10.48
C LYS A 162 -12.01 9.27 10.76
N PRO A 163 -13.06 9.80 11.40
CA PRO A 163 -14.27 9.02 11.70
C PRO A 163 -15.04 8.54 10.45
N ASP A 164 -14.82 9.16 9.29
CA ASP A 164 -15.40 8.79 8.01
C ASP A 164 -14.63 7.67 7.29
N VAL A 165 -13.43 7.32 7.76
CA VAL A 165 -12.67 6.16 7.32
C VAL A 165 -12.82 5.05 8.35
N ASN A 166 -13.61 4.03 8.02
CA ASN A 166 -13.79 2.83 8.82
C ASN A 166 -13.76 1.62 7.90
N ILE A 167 -13.89 0.43 8.48
CA ILE A 167 -13.79 -0.82 7.74
C ILE A 167 -14.83 -0.98 6.61
N GLY A 168 -16.00 -0.33 6.72
CA GLY A 168 -17.02 -0.34 5.67
C GLY A 168 -16.83 0.76 4.60
N THR A 169 -15.96 1.75 4.85
CA THR A 169 -15.76 2.91 3.97
C THR A 169 -14.34 3.10 3.48
N LEU A 170 -13.41 2.23 3.87
CA LEU A 170 -12.02 2.29 3.43
C LEU A 170 -11.93 2.13 1.91
N ASP A 171 -11.69 3.24 1.22
CA ASP A 171 -11.39 3.29 -0.20
C ASP A 171 -9.97 3.84 -0.41
N ILE A 172 -9.02 2.94 -0.68
CA ILE A 172 -7.62 3.31 -0.92
C ILE A 172 -7.49 4.26 -2.13
N GLY A 173 -8.33 4.10 -3.16
CA GLY A 173 -8.31 4.95 -4.35
C GLY A 173 -8.74 6.38 -4.04
N GLY A 174 -9.76 6.55 -3.21
CA GLY A 174 -10.25 7.84 -2.75
C GLY A 174 -9.30 8.59 -1.79
N LEU A 175 -8.36 7.87 -1.14
CA LEU A 175 -7.40 8.44 -0.20
C LEU A 175 -6.21 9.13 -0.90
N VAL A 176 -5.85 8.71 -2.11
CA VAL A 176 -4.76 9.31 -2.89
C VAL A 176 -5.34 10.32 -3.89
N LYS A 177 -5.69 11.51 -3.39
CA LYS A 177 -6.09 12.62 -4.26
C LYS A 177 -4.86 13.32 -4.82
N ARG A 178 -4.67 13.20 -6.13
CA ARG A 178 -3.77 14.09 -6.87
C ARG A 178 -4.62 15.28 -7.31
N GLU A 179 -4.22 16.48 -6.92
CA GLU A 179 -4.81 17.68 -7.51
C GLU A 179 -4.64 17.59 -9.03
N PRO A 180 -5.71 17.80 -9.81
CA PRO A 180 -5.58 17.94 -11.25
C PRO A 180 -4.56 19.04 -11.54
N ILE A 181 -3.65 18.79 -12.48
CA ILE A 181 -2.79 19.86 -12.99
C ILE A 181 -3.73 20.91 -13.58
N ALA A 182 -3.59 22.16 -13.14
CA ALA A 182 -4.44 23.24 -13.62
C ALA A 182 -4.27 23.37 -15.15
N GLU A 183 -5.37 23.58 -15.87
CA GLU A 183 -5.35 23.61 -17.35
C GLU A 183 -4.39 24.68 -17.91
N ASP A 184 -4.10 25.72 -17.14
CA ASP A 184 -3.14 26.79 -17.45
C ASP A 184 -1.68 26.46 -17.07
N GLU A 185 -1.45 25.47 -16.20
CA GLU A 185 -0.14 24.91 -15.84
C GLU A 185 0.24 23.69 -16.68
N LEU A 186 -0.71 23.11 -17.42
CA LEU A 186 -0.39 22.23 -18.52
C LEU A 186 0.41 23.05 -19.52
N GLU A 187 1.73 22.83 -19.56
CA GLU A 187 2.51 23.23 -20.74
C GLU A 187 1.82 22.57 -21.93
N GLN A 188 1.04 23.39 -22.65
CA GLN A 188 0.67 23.10 -24.01
C GLN A 188 2.00 23.09 -24.76
N HIS A 189 2.63 21.92 -24.77
CA HIS A 189 3.35 21.51 -25.93
C HIS A 189 2.31 21.60 -27.03
N GLU A 190 2.24 22.77 -27.70
CA GLU A 190 1.76 22.83 -29.05
C GLU A 190 2.41 21.63 -29.68
N ALA A 191 1.60 20.63 -30.07
CA ALA A 191 2.09 19.56 -30.89
C ALA A 191 2.90 20.29 -31.95
N ASN A 192 4.23 20.13 -31.90
CA ASN A 192 5.07 20.73 -32.90
C ASN A 192 4.35 20.43 -34.19
N THR A 193 4.27 21.42 -35.08
CA THR A 193 3.60 21.29 -36.37
C THR A 193 4.33 20.28 -37.28
N ALA A 194 4.89 19.20 -36.73
CA ALA A 194 4.92 17.87 -37.30
C ALA A 194 3.48 17.51 -37.68
N GLN A 195 3.12 17.97 -38.88
CA GLN A 195 1.99 17.59 -39.72
C GLN A 195 0.73 17.23 -38.92
N SER A 196 -0.30 18.08 -38.99
CA SER A 196 -1.68 17.63 -38.77
C SER A 196 -1.76 16.18 -39.24
N PRO A 197 -2.05 15.21 -38.34
CA PRO A 197 -2.18 13.83 -38.77
C PRO A 197 -3.17 13.91 -39.90
N THR A 198 -2.70 13.53 -41.09
CA THR A 198 -3.56 13.45 -42.26
C THR A 198 -4.71 12.60 -41.76
N LYS A 199 -5.94 13.15 -41.76
CA LYS A 199 -7.15 12.47 -41.24
C LYS A 199 -6.98 11.00 -41.56
N ALA A 200 -6.79 10.17 -40.53
CA ALA A 200 -6.64 8.75 -40.75
C ALA A 200 -7.96 8.33 -41.42
N VAL A 201 -7.88 8.03 -42.71
CA VAL A 201 -9.01 7.49 -43.45
C VAL A 201 -8.88 6.01 -43.22
N ILE A 202 -9.73 5.46 -42.38
CA ILE A 202 -9.95 4.02 -42.36
C ILE A 202 -10.65 3.71 -43.69
N GLU A 203 -9.96 3.02 -44.59
CA GLU A 203 -10.60 2.58 -45.82
C GLU A 203 -11.49 1.37 -45.51
N PRO A 204 -12.73 1.33 -46.04
CA PRO A 204 -13.63 0.22 -45.77
C PRO A 204 -13.06 -1.08 -46.34
N MET A 205 -13.15 -2.17 -45.56
CA MET A 205 -12.75 -3.50 -45.98
C MET A 205 -13.71 -4.02 -47.08
N GLU A 206 -13.18 -4.54 -48.20
CA GLU A 206 -14.00 -4.88 -49.38
C GLU A 206 -14.98 -6.06 -49.18
N GLU A 207 -14.77 -6.94 -48.20
CA GLU A 207 -15.60 -8.13 -47.98
C GLU A 207 -15.90 -8.36 -46.47
N PRO A 208 -16.98 -7.77 -45.91
CA PRO A 208 -17.39 -8.01 -44.54
C PRO A 208 -17.98 -9.43 -44.35
N VAL A 209 -17.78 -9.99 -43.16
CA VAL A 209 -18.37 -11.27 -42.77
C VAL A 209 -19.82 -11.07 -42.31
N GLU A 210 -20.77 -11.77 -42.92
CA GLU A 210 -22.17 -11.74 -42.53
C GLU A 210 -22.42 -12.50 -41.21
N ILE A 211 -22.94 -11.81 -40.18
CA ILE A 211 -23.28 -12.40 -38.88
C ILE A 211 -24.79 -12.59 -38.76
N ALA A 212 -25.27 -13.76 -39.20
CA ALA A 212 -26.65 -14.19 -38.99
C ALA A 212 -26.80 -14.76 -37.56
N ALA A 213 -27.35 -13.95 -36.64
CA ALA A 213 -27.39 -14.17 -35.19
C ALA A 213 -27.72 -15.61 -34.68
N ALA A 214 -26.85 -16.11 -33.80
CA ALA A 214 -27.13 -16.83 -32.54
C ALA A 214 -25.84 -17.42 -31.94
N GLU A 215 -24.82 -17.68 -32.77
CA GLU A 215 -23.56 -18.29 -32.36
C GLU A 215 -22.42 -17.27 -32.31
N PRO A 216 -21.52 -17.33 -31.31
CA PRO A 216 -20.29 -16.56 -31.32
C PRO A 216 -19.46 -16.90 -32.56
N ILE A 217 -19.02 -15.88 -33.28
CA ILE A 217 -18.03 -16.03 -34.35
C ILE A 217 -16.65 -15.73 -33.78
N THR A 218 -15.68 -16.56 -34.12
CA THR A 218 -14.28 -16.39 -33.73
C THR A 218 -13.41 -16.39 -34.98
N ALA A 219 -12.56 -15.38 -35.11
CA ALA A 219 -11.56 -15.27 -36.16
C ALA A 219 -10.17 -15.16 -35.54
N ASN A 220 -9.19 -15.83 -36.14
CA ASN A 220 -7.78 -15.64 -35.76
C ASN A 220 -7.22 -14.51 -36.61
N LEU A 221 -6.69 -13.48 -35.95
CA LEU A 221 -6.16 -12.29 -36.59
C LEU A 221 -4.67 -12.13 -36.24
N SER A 222 -3.91 -11.55 -37.15
CA SER A 222 -2.55 -11.07 -36.90
C SER A 222 -2.57 -9.57 -37.13
N VAL A 223 -2.73 -8.81 -36.06
CA VAL A 223 -2.96 -7.36 -36.11
C VAL A 223 -1.66 -6.60 -35.94
N SER A 224 -1.55 -5.45 -36.61
CA SER A 224 -0.43 -4.53 -36.46
C SER A 224 -0.89 -3.10 -36.73
N GLY A 225 -0.01 -2.11 -36.56
CA GLY A 225 -0.45 -0.75 -36.81
C GLY A 225 0.62 0.31 -36.68
N THR A 226 0.47 1.35 -37.49
CA THR A 226 1.28 2.58 -37.41
C THR A 226 0.43 3.83 -37.30
N VAL A 227 -0.90 3.71 -37.45
CA VAL A 227 -1.84 4.83 -37.35
C VAL A 227 -2.14 5.07 -35.88
N ALA A 228 -1.77 6.23 -35.38
CA ALA A 228 -2.05 6.61 -34.01
C ALA A 228 -3.57 6.71 -33.74
N ALA A 229 -4.09 5.87 -32.84
CA ALA A 229 -5.51 5.87 -32.47
C ALA A 229 -5.94 7.20 -31.81
N PHE A 230 -5.02 7.91 -31.15
CA PHE A 230 -5.26 9.23 -30.56
C PHE A 230 -5.48 10.33 -31.61
N GLY A 231 -5.17 10.05 -32.89
CA GLY A 231 -5.49 10.92 -34.01
C GLY A 231 -6.92 10.77 -34.52
N ILE A 232 -7.69 9.79 -34.01
CA ILE A 232 -9.09 9.54 -34.36
C ILE A 232 -9.96 10.27 -33.34
N SER A 233 -10.84 11.15 -33.84
CA SER A 233 -11.75 11.90 -32.97
C SER A 233 -12.95 11.04 -32.60
N VAL A 234 -12.96 10.53 -31.37
CA VAL A 234 -14.11 9.84 -30.77
C VAL A 234 -14.73 10.77 -29.72
N PRO A 235 -16.06 11.00 -29.71
CA PRO A 235 -16.70 11.79 -28.67
C PRO A 235 -16.42 11.22 -27.28
N ASP A 236 -15.94 12.08 -26.37
CA ASP A 236 -15.72 11.77 -24.94
C ASP A 236 -14.81 10.58 -24.64
N GLN A 237 -13.97 10.15 -25.59
CA GLN A 237 -13.03 9.04 -25.42
C GLN A 237 -11.65 9.35 -26.00
N LEU A 238 -10.61 8.91 -25.30
CA LEU A 238 -9.23 8.90 -25.78
C LEU A 238 -8.83 7.45 -26.09
N CYS A 239 -8.60 7.16 -27.36
CA CYS A 239 -8.07 5.87 -27.80
C CYS A 239 -6.54 5.93 -27.86
N ASN A 240 -5.86 5.18 -27.01
CA ASN A 240 -4.40 5.04 -27.05
C ASN A 240 -3.99 3.84 -27.90
N GLY A 241 -2.76 3.86 -28.42
CA GLY A 241 -2.18 2.78 -29.22
C GLY A 241 -2.19 3.06 -30.72
N PHE A 242 -1.93 2.03 -31.51
CA PHE A 242 -1.78 2.11 -32.96
C PHE A 242 -2.69 1.10 -33.67
N LEU A 243 -3.23 1.52 -34.81
CA LEU A 243 -4.11 0.76 -35.69
C LEU A 243 -3.48 0.62 -37.08
N GLU A 244 -3.97 -0.34 -37.85
CA GLU A 244 -3.75 -0.38 -39.30
C GLU A 244 -4.65 0.67 -39.99
N GLY A 245 -4.28 1.09 -41.20
CA GLY A 245 -5.07 2.05 -41.98
C GLY A 245 -6.35 1.46 -42.59
N GLU A 246 -6.51 0.15 -42.50
CA GLU A 246 -7.68 -0.62 -42.92
C GLU A 246 -8.15 -1.45 -41.71
N PRO A 247 -9.46 -1.77 -41.58
CA PRO A 247 -9.95 -2.62 -40.52
C PRO A 247 -9.33 -4.02 -40.58
N ASP A 248 -8.84 -4.52 -39.44
CA ASP A 248 -8.36 -5.92 -39.32
C ASP A 248 -9.49 -6.94 -39.50
N PHE A 249 -10.74 -6.53 -39.22
CA PHE A 249 -11.93 -7.34 -39.36
C PHE A 249 -13.16 -6.46 -39.58
N ALA A 250 -14.02 -6.82 -40.52
CA ALA A 250 -15.31 -6.18 -40.75
C ALA A 250 -16.43 -7.21 -40.81
N PHE A 251 -17.60 -6.84 -40.31
CA PHE A 251 -18.76 -7.71 -40.30
C PHE A 251 -20.07 -6.93 -40.44
N ASP A 252 -21.06 -7.57 -41.04
CA ASP A 252 -22.43 -7.06 -41.12
C ASP A 252 -23.27 -7.65 -40.00
N TRP A 253 -23.97 -6.77 -39.26
CA TRP A 253 -24.84 -7.16 -38.15
C TRP A 253 -26.30 -6.80 -38.43
N GLU A 254 -27.13 -7.83 -38.66
CA GLU A 254 -28.57 -7.65 -38.94
C GLU A 254 -29.45 -7.38 -37.69
N ASN A 255 -28.88 -6.90 -36.58
CA ASN A 255 -29.58 -6.38 -35.39
C ASN A 255 -30.69 -7.30 -34.80
N LYS A 256 -30.43 -8.62 -34.73
CA LYS A 256 -31.38 -9.63 -34.18
C LYS A 256 -31.17 -9.96 -32.69
N ALA A 257 -30.22 -9.31 -32.02
CA ALA A 257 -29.84 -9.58 -30.62
C ALA A 257 -29.84 -8.27 -29.79
N ASP A 258 -30.17 -8.38 -28.49
CA ASP A 258 -30.29 -7.22 -27.58
C ASP A 258 -28.96 -6.52 -27.28
N PHE A 259 -27.83 -7.18 -27.53
CA PHE A 259 -26.50 -6.62 -27.38
C PHE A 259 -25.51 -7.27 -28.37
N LEU A 260 -24.53 -6.49 -28.82
CA LEU A 260 -23.34 -6.98 -29.51
C LEU A 260 -22.16 -6.83 -28.58
N ARG A 261 -21.33 -7.86 -28.50
CA ARG A 261 -20.06 -7.83 -27.79
C ARG A 261 -18.95 -8.18 -28.76
N VAL A 262 -17.99 -7.27 -28.90
CA VAL A 262 -16.73 -7.50 -29.60
C VAL A 262 -15.64 -7.62 -28.53
N ILE A 263 -14.87 -8.70 -28.57
CA ILE A 263 -13.73 -8.95 -27.69
C ILE A 263 -12.55 -9.29 -28.57
N PHE A 264 -11.37 -8.79 -28.21
CA PHE A 264 -10.09 -9.23 -28.74
C PHE A 264 -9.26 -9.78 -27.57
N GLU A 265 -8.60 -10.92 -27.80
CA GLU A 265 -7.65 -11.52 -26.87
C GLU A 265 -6.39 -11.87 -27.67
N GLY A 266 -5.23 -11.48 -27.16
CA GLY A 266 -3.94 -11.69 -27.80
C GLY A 266 -2.85 -11.93 -26.77
N ASP A 267 -1.67 -12.33 -27.25
CA ASP A 267 -0.51 -12.65 -26.40
C ASP A 267 0.20 -11.39 -25.83
N ASP A 268 -0.10 -10.20 -26.38
CA ASP A 268 0.46 -8.89 -25.99
C ASP A 268 -0.67 -7.85 -25.81
N ASP A 269 -0.33 -6.69 -25.22
CA ASP A 269 -1.24 -5.55 -25.07
C ASP A 269 -1.78 -5.08 -26.43
N ALA A 270 -3.10 -4.92 -26.53
CA ALA A 270 -3.78 -4.57 -27.78
C ALA A 270 -4.76 -3.41 -27.61
N THR A 271 -4.95 -2.64 -28.68
CA THR A 271 -5.98 -1.61 -28.79
C THR A 271 -7.13 -2.16 -29.64
N LEU A 272 -8.32 -2.25 -29.07
CA LEU A 272 -9.54 -2.56 -29.82
C LEU A 272 -10.26 -1.25 -30.16
N PHE A 273 -10.36 -0.96 -31.46
CA PHE A 273 -11.16 0.13 -32.01
C PHE A 273 -12.32 -0.45 -32.82
N VAL A 274 -13.55 -0.04 -32.52
CA VAL A 274 -14.75 -0.49 -33.22
C VAL A 274 -15.45 0.73 -33.80
N GLU A 275 -15.51 0.79 -35.12
CA GLU A 275 -16.29 1.78 -35.85
C GLU A 275 -17.68 1.22 -36.13
N ALA A 276 -18.71 1.90 -35.65
CA ALA A 276 -20.10 1.57 -35.98
C ALA A 276 -20.48 2.22 -37.32
N PRO A 277 -21.43 1.65 -38.08
CA PRO A 277 -22.04 2.37 -39.20
C PRO A 277 -22.77 3.60 -38.66
N ASP A 278 -22.38 4.79 -39.11
CA ASP A 278 -23.03 6.08 -38.80
C ASP A 278 -24.56 6.07 -39.00
#